data_AF-A0A7C1D2Y1-F1
#
_entry.id   AF-A0A7C1D2Y1-F1
#
_cell.length_a   1.000
_cell.length_b   1.000
_cell.length_c   1.000
_cell.angle_alpha   90.00
_cell.angle_beta   90.00
_cell.angle_gamma   90.00
#
_symmetry.space_group_name_H-M   'P 1'
#
loop_
_entity.id
_entity.type
_entity.pdbx_description
1 polymer ?
#
loop_
_entity_poly.entity_id
_entity_poly.type
_entity_poly.pdbx_seq_one_letter_code
_entity_poly.pdbx_strand_id
1 'polypeptide(L)'
;PEPVRTQEPEQWGERYVKVEAKSQPILLVGYHRPAETNEDDAALEALANILGQGRSSRLWEVMVKQEKAAIQTGCFNGFPGSKYPNLIAFFSMAAKDRTSEECLQLMDREIEKIKQESVTESELTKFKQSQKKVIISQMKSNSGMAATLTHYAEVHGDWRVTFDQIEAIDKITAADVKRVANKYLVNKNRTIGEIIPEDAAE
;
A
#
# COMPACT_ATOMS: atom_id res chain seq x y z
N PRO A 1 16.31 10.38 -19.14
CA PRO A 1 17.04 9.51 -18.19
C PRO A 1 17.71 8.35 -18.92
N GLU A 2 18.92 7.96 -18.53
CA GLU A 2 19.55 6.73 -19.05
C GLU A 2 18.71 5.50 -18.68
N PRO A 3 18.69 4.46 -19.54
CA PRO A 3 17.89 3.25 -19.29
C PRO A 3 18.36 2.53 -18.03
N VAL A 4 17.41 1.94 -17.29
CA VAL A 4 17.71 1.17 -16.06
C VAL A 4 18.61 0.00 -16.41
N ARG A 5 19.83 0.02 -15.88
CA ARG A 5 20.86 -0.98 -16.19
C ARG A 5 20.70 -2.27 -15.37
N THR A 6 20.16 -2.17 -14.16
CA THR A 6 19.97 -3.30 -13.25
C THR A 6 18.52 -3.35 -12.83
N GLN A 7 17.83 -4.45 -13.17
CA GLN A 7 16.49 -4.73 -12.68
C GLN A 7 16.57 -5.79 -11.58
N GLU A 8 15.78 -5.64 -10.53
CA GLU A 8 15.65 -6.69 -9.53
C GLU A 8 15.05 -7.94 -10.21
N PRO A 9 15.65 -9.12 -10.02
CA PRO A 9 15.07 -10.35 -10.55
C PRO A 9 13.74 -10.65 -9.88
N GLU A 10 12.84 -11.31 -10.62
CA GLU A 10 11.58 -11.79 -10.07
C GLU A 10 11.83 -12.72 -8.87
N GLN A 11 11.04 -12.55 -7.80
CA GLN A 11 11.10 -13.43 -6.66
C GLN A 11 10.60 -14.83 -7.04
N TRP A 12 11.32 -15.87 -6.61
CA TRP A 12 10.93 -17.26 -6.88
C TRP A 12 9.89 -17.80 -5.88
N GLY A 13 9.59 -17.03 -4.84
CA GLY A 13 8.71 -17.43 -3.76
C GLY A 13 8.72 -16.40 -2.64
N GLU A 14 7.90 -16.68 -1.63
CA GLU A 14 7.80 -15.85 -0.44
C GLU A 14 9.13 -15.78 0.31
N ARG A 15 9.52 -14.58 0.72
CA ARG A 15 10.68 -14.36 1.59
C ARG A 15 10.19 -14.03 3.00
N TYR A 16 10.84 -14.60 4.00
CA TYR A 16 10.51 -14.39 5.41
C TYR A 16 11.78 -14.04 6.18
N VAL A 17 11.73 -12.95 6.94
CA VAL A 17 12.82 -12.48 7.81
C VAL A 17 12.25 -12.27 9.19
N LYS A 18 12.90 -12.85 10.19
CA LYS A 18 12.54 -12.71 11.60
C LYS A 18 13.74 -12.20 12.39
N VAL A 19 13.51 -11.19 13.21
CA VAL A 19 14.52 -10.54 14.03
C VAL A 19 14.05 -10.54 15.48
N GLU A 20 14.90 -11.02 16.38
CA GLU A 20 14.70 -10.89 17.83
C GLU A 20 15.30 -9.57 18.31
N ALA A 21 14.51 -8.79 19.05
CA ALA A 21 14.96 -7.54 19.64
C ALA A 21 14.15 -7.19 20.89
N LYS A 22 14.73 -6.39 21.80
CA LYS A 22 14.01 -5.76 22.92
C LYS A 22 13.05 -4.65 22.44
N SER A 23 12.00 -5.06 21.76
CA SER A 23 10.96 -4.22 21.15
C SER A 23 9.59 -4.88 21.31
N GLN A 24 8.53 -4.10 21.12
CA GLN A 24 7.22 -4.67 20.84
C GLN A 24 7.21 -5.41 19.49
N PRO A 25 6.31 -6.39 19.28
CA PRO A 25 6.24 -7.10 18.00
C PRO A 25 5.84 -6.15 16.85
N ILE A 26 6.58 -6.21 15.75
CA ILE A 26 6.35 -5.40 14.55
C ILE A 26 6.28 -6.33 13.35
N LEU A 27 5.31 -6.10 12.48
CA LEU A 27 5.12 -6.80 11.22
C LEU A 27 5.26 -5.81 10.06
N LEU A 28 5.97 -6.23 9.01
CA LEU A 28 6.02 -5.56 7.72
C LEU A 28 5.83 -6.60 6.61
N VAL A 29 4.86 -6.38 5.73
CA VAL A 29 4.55 -7.25 4.60
C VAL A 29 4.61 -6.42 3.33
N GLY A 30 5.63 -6.65 2.50
CA GLY A 30 5.86 -5.96 1.24
C GLY A 30 5.49 -6.81 0.03
N TYR A 31 4.96 -6.14 -0.99
CA TYR A 31 4.74 -6.70 -2.32
C TYR A 31 5.32 -5.78 -3.39
N HIS A 32 5.95 -6.34 -4.42
CA HIS A 32 6.39 -5.54 -5.56
C HIS A 32 5.21 -5.05 -6.36
N ARG A 33 5.29 -3.80 -6.80
CA ARG A 33 4.34 -3.15 -7.71
C ARG A 33 5.12 -2.50 -8.86
N PRO A 34 4.48 -2.31 -10.02
CA PRO A 34 5.12 -1.63 -11.15
C PRO A 34 5.35 -0.15 -10.84
N ALA A 35 6.04 0.53 -11.76
CA ALA A 35 6.22 1.97 -11.73
C ALA A 35 4.87 2.72 -11.83
N GLU A 36 4.87 3.99 -11.42
CA GLU A 36 3.70 4.89 -11.46
C GLU A 36 3.14 5.10 -12.88
N THR A 37 3.99 4.94 -13.89
CA THR A 37 3.59 5.04 -15.30
C THR A 37 2.79 3.84 -15.81
N ASN A 38 2.63 2.79 -15.00
CA ASN A 38 1.87 1.60 -15.37
C ASN A 38 0.35 1.84 -15.28
N GLU A 39 -0.42 1.23 -16.17
CA GLU A 39 -1.89 1.32 -16.18
C GLU A 39 -2.56 0.84 -14.88
N ASP A 40 -1.90 -0.04 -14.13
CA ASP A 40 -2.40 -0.58 -12.87
C ASP A 40 -2.21 0.39 -11.69
N ASP A 41 -1.46 1.48 -11.85
CA ASP A 41 -1.06 2.37 -10.77
C ASP A 41 -2.27 2.95 -10.00
N ALA A 42 -3.24 3.47 -10.74
CA ALA A 42 -4.44 4.08 -10.17
C ALA A 42 -5.28 3.07 -9.37
N ALA A 43 -5.37 1.82 -9.85
CA ALA A 43 -6.07 0.74 -9.14
C ALA A 43 -5.29 0.28 -7.90
N LEU A 44 -3.96 0.28 -7.95
CA LEU A 44 -3.08 -0.02 -6.82
C LEU A 44 -3.14 1.07 -5.74
N GLU A 45 -3.25 2.34 -6.12
CA GLU A 45 -3.50 3.44 -5.18
C GLU A 45 -4.86 3.29 -4.48
N ALA A 46 -5.90 2.91 -5.22
CA ALA A 46 -7.21 2.60 -4.65
C ALA A 46 -7.15 1.43 -3.66
N LEU A 47 -6.47 0.34 -4.04
CA LEU A 47 -6.25 -0.81 -3.19
C LEU A 47 -5.52 -0.43 -1.88
N ALA A 48 -4.38 0.26 -2.00
CA ALA A 48 -3.57 0.71 -0.86
C ALA A 48 -4.36 1.59 0.10
N ASN A 49 -5.14 2.53 -0.45
CA ASN A 49 -5.92 3.46 0.35
C ASN A 49 -7.04 2.76 1.12
N ILE A 50 -7.86 1.96 0.42
CA ILE A 50 -8.99 1.24 1.03
C ILE A 50 -8.52 0.23 2.06
N LEU A 51 -7.44 -0.51 1.75
CA LEU A 51 -6.97 -1.58 2.63
C LEU A 51 -6.22 -1.02 3.84
N GLY A 52 -5.35 -0.01 3.67
CA GLY A 52 -4.42 0.38 4.74
C GLY A 52 -4.20 1.87 4.99
N GLN A 53 -4.84 2.82 4.30
CA GLN A 53 -4.64 4.25 4.61
C GLN A 53 -5.70 4.82 5.57
N GLY A 54 -5.24 5.33 6.71
CA GLY A 54 -6.05 6.07 7.67
C GLY A 54 -6.97 5.20 8.53
N ARG A 55 -7.72 5.86 9.43
CA ARG A 55 -8.59 5.22 10.45
C ARG A 55 -9.89 4.62 9.90
N SER A 56 -10.07 4.65 8.60
CA SER A 56 -11.24 4.06 7.95
C SER A 56 -10.88 3.01 6.92
N SER A 57 -9.61 2.61 6.89
CA SER A 57 -9.15 1.49 6.11
C SER A 57 -9.62 0.18 6.74
N ARG A 58 -9.75 -0.88 5.93
CA ARG A 58 -10.18 -2.21 6.42
C ARG A 58 -9.25 -2.74 7.49
N LEU A 59 -7.93 -2.65 7.29
CA LEU A 59 -6.95 -3.11 8.27
C LEU A 59 -7.07 -2.38 9.60
N TRP A 60 -7.27 -1.05 9.59
CA TRP A 60 -7.42 -0.30 10.84
C TRP A 60 -8.71 -0.69 11.58
N GLU A 61 -9.83 -0.78 10.87
CA GLU A 61 -11.12 -1.14 11.47
C GLU A 61 -11.06 -2.54 12.10
N VAL A 62 -10.48 -3.53 11.42
CA VAL A 62 -10.38 -4.90 11.93
C VAL A 62 -9.31 -5.04 13.00
N MET A 63 -8.05 -4.67 12.71
CA MET A 63 -6.92 -4.99 13.58
C MET A 63 -6.84 -4.11 14.83
N VAL A 64 -7.22 -2.82 14.71
CA VAL A 64 -7.08 -1.86 15.82
C VAL A 64 -8.39 -1.73 16.60
N LYS A 65 -9.52 -1.58 15.91
CA LYS A 65 -10.80 -1.26 16.57
C LYS A 65 -11.60 -2.50 16.99
N GLN A 66 -11.70 -3.53 16.14
CA GLN A 66 -12.50 -4.72 16.43
C GLN A 66 -11.72 -5.76 17.24
N GLU A 67 -10.64 -6.28 16.67
CA GLU A 67 -9.85 -7.39 17.24
C GLU A 67 -8.88 -6.91 18.33
N LYS A 68 -8.52 -5.62 18.31
CA LYS A 68 -7.52 -5.01 19.20
C LYS A 68 -6.19 -5.78 19.21
N ALA A 69 -5.86 -6.41 18.08
CA ALA A 69 -4.62 -7.14 17.87
C ALA A 69 -3.44 -6.20 17.65
N ALA A 70 -3.70 -5.00 17.13
CA ALA A 70 -2.68 -4.00 16.81
C ALA A 70 -2.98 -2.65 17.47
N ILE A 71 -1.93 -1.94 17.91
CA ILE A 71 -2.04 -0.52 18.29
C ILE A 71 -2.01 0.39 17.05
N GLN A 72 -1.35 -0.07 15.99
CA GLN A 72 -1.23 0.66 14.74
C GLN A 72 -1.14 -0.32 13.58
N THR A 73 -1.71 0.07 12.46
CA THR A 73 -1.56 -0.61 11.18
C THR A 73 -1.63 0.44 10.07
N GLY A 74 -1.04 0.15 8.93
CA GLY A 74 -1.06 1.06 7.80
C GLY A 74 -0.45 0.49 6.54
N CYS A 75 -0.36 1.35 5.52
CA CYS A 75 0.22 1.04 4.22
C CYS A 75 1.21 2.13 3.81
N PHE A 76 2.36 1.70 3.31
CA PHE A 76 3.28 2.48 2.49
C PHE A 76 3.01 2.14 1.04
N ASN A 77 2.82 3.15 0.20
CA ASN A 77 2.62 2.95 -1.23
C ASN A 77 3.65 3.76 -2.01
N GLY A 78 4.49 3.11 -2.81
CA GLY A 78 5.52 3.81 -3.60
C GLY A 78 6.88 3.96 -2.92
N PHE A 79 7.26 3.05 -2.01
CA PHE A 79 8.60 3.06 -1.38
C PHE A 79 9.61 2.23 -2.20
N PRO A 80 10.87 2.67 -2.42
CA PRO A 80 11.48 3.94 -1.98
C PRO A 80 11.27 5.12 -2.95
N GLY A 81 10.52 4.91 -4.04
CA GLY A 81 10.14 5.95 -5.00
C GLY A 81 9.19 5.37 -6.06
N SER A 82 8.72 6.20 -7.00
CA SER A 82 7.61 5.82 -7.89
C SER A 82 7.99 5.70 -9.38
N LYS A 83 9.15 6.23 -9.79
CA LYS A 83 9.64 6.24 -11.18
C LYS A 83 9.89 4.84 -11.77
N TYR A 84 10.29 3.91 -10.92
CA TYR A 84 10.60 2.53 -11.28
C TYR A 84 9.75 1.57 -10.44
N PRO A 85 9.71 0.25 -10.77
CA PRO A 85 9.08 -0.73 -9.93
C PRO A 85 9.52 -0.60 -8.48
N ASN A 86 8.55 -0.69 -7.57
CA ASN A 86 8.71 -0.32 -6.17
C ASN A 86 7.79 -1.20 -5.30
N LEU A 87 7.51 -0.78 -4.07
CA LEU A 87 6.75 -1.58 -3.11
C LEU A 87 5.41 -0.94 -2.72
N ILE A 88 4.41 -1.79 -2.59
CA ILE A 88 3.30 -1.59 -1.65
C ILE A 88 3.62 -2.43 -0.40
N ALA A 89 3.66 -1.80 0.78
CA ALA A 89 3.99 -2.48 2.02
C ALA A 89 2.99 -2.16 3.12
N PHE A 90 2.51 -3.18 3.79
CA PHE A 90 1.62 -3.06 4.94
C PHE A 90 2.41 -3.28 6.22
N PHE A 91 2.15 -2.49 7.24
CA PHE A 91 2.82 -2.63 8.52
C PHE A 91 1.80 -2.75 9.64
N SER A 92 2.20 -3.42 10.72
CA SER A 92 1.43 -3.46 11.95
C SER A 92 2.33 -3.50 13.18
N MET A 93 1.90 -2.84 14.24
CA MET A 93 2.52 -2.96 15.57
C MET A 93 1.52 -3.65 16.48
N ALA A 94 1.91 -4.81 17.00
CA ALA A 94 1.03 -5.62 17.84
C ALA A 94 0.66 -4.87 19.12
N ALA A 95 -0.54 -5.13 19.62
CA ALA A 95 -0.95 -4.67 20.94
C ALA A 95 -0.21 -5.43 22.04
N LYS A 96 -0.32 -4.92 23.27
CA LYS A 96 0.24 -5.62 24.42
C LYS A 96 -0.33 -7.03 24.50
N ASP A 97 0.54 -8.00 24.77
CA ASP A 97 0.20 -9.42 24.89
C ASP A 97 -0.35 -10.06 23.59
N ARG A 98 -0.07 -9.43 22.44
CA ARG A 98 -0.39 -9.92 21.08
C ARG A 98 0.88 -10.18 20.26
N THR A 99 0.77 -10.95 19.19
CA THR A 99 1.94 -11.35 18.36
C THR A 99 1.91 -10.73 16.96
N SER A 100 3.08 -10.69 16.31
CA SER A 100 3.20 -10.34 14.89
C SER A 100 2.48 -11.36 13.99
N GLU A 101 2.48 -12.63 14.37
CA GLU A 101 1.78 -13.70 13.65
C GLU A 101 0.26 -13.51 13.67
N GLU A 102 -0.34 -13.16 14.81
CA GLU A 102 -1.76 -12.81 14.90
C GLU A 102 -2.10 -11.64 13.95
N CYS A 103 -1.23 -10.63 13.91
CA CYS A 103 -1.38 -9.50 13.00
C CYS A 103 -1.30 -9.92 11.52
N LEU A 104 -0.38 -10.83 11.18
CA LEU A 104 -0.22 -11.34 9.82
C LEU A 104 -1.46 -12.11 9.38
N GLN A 105 -2.01 -12.97 10.24
CA GLN A 105 -3.23 -13.73 9.94
C GLN A 105 -4.44 -12.83 9.71
N LEU A 106 -4.59 -11.76 10.49
CA LEU A 106 -5.66 -10.78 10.28
C LEU A 106 -5.48 -9.98 8.98
N MET A 107 -4.24 -9.61 8.67
CA MET A 107 -3.92 -8.90 7.44
C MET A 107 -4.21 -9.76 6.20
N ASP A 108 -3.76 -11.01 6.21
CA ASP A 108 -4.01 -11.98 5.13
C ASP A 108 -5.51 -12.22 4.94
N ARG A 109 -6.28 -12.31 6.03
CA ARG A 109 -7.74 -12.44 5.97
C ARG A 109 -8.39 -11.27 5.22
N GLU A 110 -7.99 -10.04 5.51
CA GLU A 110 -8.56 -8.85 4.85
C GLU A 110 -8.11 -8.72 3.38
N ILE A 111 -6.88 -9.12 3.07
CA ILE A 111 -6.39 -9.19 1.68
C ILE A 111 -7.21 -10.22 0.90
N GLU A 112 -7.44 -11.41 1.44
CA GLU A 112 -8.24 -12.45 0.78
C GLU A 112 -9.70 -12.02 0.58
N LYS A 113 -10.30 -11.32 1.55
CA LYS A 113 -11.64 -10.73 1.37
C LYS A 113 -11.69 -9.77 0.18
N ILE A 114 -10.72 -8.87 0.01
CA ILE A 114 -10.69 -8.00 -1.18
C ILE A 114 -10.55 -8.83 -2.46
N LYS A 115 -9.71 -9.85 -2.45
CA LYS A 115 -9.48 -10.73 -3.62
C LYS A 115 -10.72 -11.54 -4.00
N GLN A 116 -11.59 -11.87 -3.05
CA GLN A 116 -12.79 -12.70 -3.27
C GLN A 116 -14.07 -11.86 -3.44
N GLU A 117 -14.34 -10.99 -2.48
CA GLU A 117 -15.61 -10.23 -2.34
C GLU A 117 -15.57 -8.87 -3.05
N SER A 118 -14.38 -8.37 -3.40
CA SER A 118 -14.15 -7.02 -3.94
C SER A 118 -14.34 -5.89 -2.91
N VAL A 119 -14.14 -4.66 -3.39
CA VAL A 119 -14.46 -3.43 -2.65
C VAL A 119 -15.91 -3.00 -2.90
N THR A 120 -16.53 -2.41 -1.89
CA THR A 120 -17.88 -1.86 -1.98
C THR A 120 -17.88 -0.52 -2.74
N GLU A 121 -19.03 -0.15 -3.29
CA GLU A 121 -19.21 1.15 -3.96
C GLU A 121 -18.95 2.33 -3.00
N SER A 122 -19.33 2.18 -1.73
CA SER A 122 -19.10 3.20 -0.70
C SER A 122 -17.61 3.42 -0.43
N GLU A 123 -16.84 2.33 -0.31
CA GLU A 123 -15.38 2.41 -0.13
C GLU A 123 -14.71 3.07 -1.33
N LEU A 124 -15.10 2.68 -2.55
CA LEU A 124 -14.57 3.24 -3.77
C LEU A 124 -14.93 4.73 -3.93
N THR A 125 -16.19 5.09 -3.64
CA THR A 125 -16.65 6.50 -3.68
C THR A 125 -15.86 7.34 -2.69
N LYS A 126 -15.65 6.83 -1.47
CA LYS A 126 -14.87 7.51 -0.44
C LYS A 126 -13.43 7.72 -0.87
N PHE A 127 -12.79 6.71 -1.47
CA PHE A 127 -11.46 6.81 -2.04
C PHE A 127 -11.41 7.90 -3.13
N LYS A 128 -12.33 7.88 -4.10
CA LYS A 128 -12.36 8.88 -5.17
C LYS A 128 -12.49 10.29 -4.62
N GLN A 129 -13.36 10.50 -3.63
CA GLN A 129 -13.54 11.80 -2.99
C GLN A 129 -12.31 12.26 -2.21
N SER A 130 -11.66 11.36 -1.47
CA SER A 130 -10.46 11.69 -0.68
C SER A 130 -9.30 12.09 -1.60
N GLN A 131 -9.07 11.34 -2.68
CA GLN A 131 -8.00 11.61 -3.62
C GLN A 131 -8.22 12.90 -4.41
N LYS A 132 -9.44 13.16 -4.89
CA LYS A 132 -9.77 14.46 -5.52
C LYS A 132 -9.50 15.63 -4.59
N LYS A 133 -9.82 15.49 -3.29
CA LYS A 133 -9.54 16.52 -2.30
C LYS A 133 -8.03 16.75 -2.14
N VAL A 134 -7.22 15.68 -2.14
CA VAL A 134 -5.75 15.76 -2.09
C VAL A 134 -5.22 16.53 -3.30
N ILE A 135 -5.62 16.15 -4.51
CA ILE A 135 -5.20 16.80 -5.77
C ILE A 135 -5.57 18.29 -5.77
N ILE A 136 -6.83 18.62 -5.48
CA ILE A 136 -7.29 20.01 -5.42
C ILE A 136 -6.51 20.79 -4.35
N SER A 137 -6.18 20.17 -3.22
CA SER A 137 -5.40 20.81 -2.16
C SER A 137 -3.95 21.10 -2.60
N GLN A 138 -3.32 20.21 -3.36
CA GLN A 138 -1.98 20.42 -3.89
C GLN A 138 -1.94 21.56 -4.91
N MET A 139 -2.99 21.71 -5.72
CA MET A 139 -3.10 22.78 -6.72
C MET A 139 -3.37 24.17 -6.13
N LYS A 140 -3.74 24.27 -4.84
CA LYS A 140 -4.05 25.57 -4.19
C LYS A 140 -2.83 26.41 -3.85
N SER A 141 -1.63 25.83 -3.84
CA SER A 141 -0.40 26.56 -3.49
C SER A 141 0.60 26.50 -4.64
N ASN A 142 1.39 27.57 -4.80
CA ASN A 142 2.44 27.61 -5.81
C ASN A 142 3.45 26.48 -5.61
N SER A 143 3.79 26.14 -4.36
CA SER A 143 4.70 25.05 -4.04
C SER A 143 4.12 23.68 -4.36
N GLY A 144 2.85 23.44 -4.04
CA GLY A 144 2.17 22.18 -4.34
C GLY A 144 1.99 21.97 -5.85
N MET A 145 1.61 23.04 -6.56
CA MET A 145 1.53 23.02 -8.03
C MET A 145 2.91 22.75 -8.64
N ALA A 146 3.95 23.47 -8.22
CA ALA A 146 5.31 23.27 -8.72
C ALA A 146 5.79 21.82 -8.48
N ALA A 147 5.60 21.29 -7.27
CA ALA A 147 5.98 19.92 -6.94
C ALA A 147 5.25 18.87 -7.78
N THR A 148 3.95 19.07 -8.03
CA THR A 148 3.15 18.13 -8.84
C THR A 148 3.62 18.16 -10.30
N LEU A 149 3.79 19.36 -10.87
CA LEU A 149 4.23 19.53 -12.25
C LEU A 149 5.62 18.94 -12.49
N THR A 150 6.57 19.17 -11.57
CA THR A 150 7.93 18.61 -11.69
C THR A 150 7.94 17.10 -11.49
N HIS A 151 7.13 16.56 -10.57
CA HIS A 151 6.99 15.12 -10.39
C HIS A 151 6.52 14.43 -11.68
N TYR A 152 5.41 14.90 -12.27
CA TYR A 152 4.89 14.32 -13.50
C TYR A 152 5.83 14.53 -14.71
N ALA A 153 6.52 15.68 -14.79
CA ALA A 153 7.55 15.87 -15.80
C ALA A 153 8.70 14.84 -15.68
N GLU A 154 9.13 14.53 -14.46
CA GLU A 154 10.25 13.62 -14.22
C GLU A 154 9.89 12.14 -14.30
N VAL A 155 8.68 11.77 -13.86
CA VAL A 155 8.22 10.38 -13.80
C VAL A 155 7.56 9.97 -15.11
N HIS A 156 6.66 10.80 -15.65
CA HIS A 156 5.90 10.50 -16.87
C HIS A 156 6.54 11.10 -18.13
N GLY A 157 7.51 12.00 -18.00
CA GLY A 157 8.08 12.73 -19.14
C GLY A 157 7.17 13.84 -19.68
N ASP A 158 6.02 14.07 -19.05
CA ASP A 158 5.02 15.05 -19.46
C ASP A 158 4.29 15.62 -18.25
N TRP A 159 4.51 16.91 -17.95
CA TRP A 159 3.88 17.60 -16.84
C TRP A 159 2.35 17.69 -16.99
N ARG A 160 1.82 17.60 -18.22
CA ARG A 160 0.38 17.75 -18.51
C ARG A 160 -0.45 16.61 -17.93
N VAL A 161 0.15 15.45 -17.68
CA VAL A 161 -0.49 14.31 -17.02
C VAL A 161 -1.05 14.70 -15.64
N THR A 162 -0.50 15.74 -15.01
CA THR A 162 -1.04 16.34 -13.78
C THR A 162 -2.55 16.62 -13.85
N PHE A 163 -3.08 17.01 -15.02
CA PHE A 163 -4.48 17.38 -15.16
C PHE A 163 -5.41 16.19 -15.43
N ASP A 164 -4.86 15.04 -15.83
CA ASP A 164 -5.64 13.84 -16.15
C ASP A 164 -5.98 13.03 -14.89
N GLN A 165 -5.37 13.35 -13.74
CA GLN A 165 -5.50 12.59 -12.49
C GLN A 165 -6.95 12.41 -12.03
N ILE A 166 -7.78 13.47 -12.12
CA ILE A 166 -9.17 13.40 -11.67
C ILE A 166 -9.98 12.43 -12.53
N GLU A 167 -9.77 12.49 -13.85
CA GLU A 167 -10.44 11.59 -14.80
C GLU A 167 -9.96 10.14 -14.60
N ALA A 168 -8.65 9.94 -14.40
CA ALA A 168 -8.09 8.62 -14.09
C ALA A 168 -8.71 8.02 -12.83
N ILE A 169 -8.86 8.81 -11.76
CA ILE A 169 -9.51 8.38 -10.51
C ILE A 169 -10.98 8.02 -10.75
N ASP A 170 -11.70 8.79 -11.56
CA ASP A 170 -13.11 8.54 -11.83
C ASP A 170 -13.36 7.25 -12.61
N LYS A 171 -12.43 6.85 -13.47
CA LYS A 171 -12.50 5.62 -14.25
C LYS A 171 -12.28 4.35 -13.44
N ILE A 172 -11.68 4.43 -12.25
CA ILE A 172 -11.39 3.23 -11.42
C ILE A 172 -12.68 2.53 -11.05
N THR A 173 -12.72 1.22 -11.28
CA THR A 173 -13.84 0.35 -10.88
C THR A 173 -13.44 -0.61 -9.75
N ALA A 174 -14.43 -1.18 -9.06
CA ALA A 174 -14.17 -2.22 -8.07
C ALA A 174 -13.52 -3.47 -8.69
N ALA A 175 -13.83 -3.76 -9.96
CA ALA A 175 -13.21 -4.85 -10.70
C ALA A 175 -11.71 -4.63 -10.92
N ASP A 176 -11.30 -3.38 -11.18
CA ASP A 176 -9.87 -3.03 -11.31
C ASP A 176 -9.12 -3.29 -10.00
N VAL A 177 -9.70 -2.87 -8.87
CA VAL A 177 -9.12 -3.09 -7.53
C VAL A 177 -8.98 -4.58 -7.23
N LYS A 178 -10.04 -5.37 -7.49
CA LYS A 178 -10.00 -6.82 -7.31
C LYS A 178 -8.96 -7.47 -8.23
N ARG A 179 -8.85 -7.03 -9.48
CA ARG A 179 -7.87 -7.54 -10.45
C ARG A 179 -6.44 -7.30 -9.98
N VAL A 180 -6.10 -6.07 -9.57
CA VAL A 180 -4.74 -5.77 -9.10
C VAL A 180 -4.42 -6.45 -7.77
N ALA A 181 -5.40 -6.60 -6.86
CA ALA A 181 -5.21 -7.38 -5.64
C ALA A 181 -4.84 -8.84 -5.95
N ASN A 182 -5.55 -9.48 -6.90
CA ASN A 182 -5.25 -10.85 -7.32
C ASN A 182 -3.93 -10.96 -8.10
N LYS A 183 -3.52 -9.92 -8.83
CA LYS A 183 -2.29 -9.91 -9.62
C LYS A 183 -1.04 -9.70 -8.78
N TYR A 184 -1.07 -8.78 -7.82
CA TYR A 184 0.13 -8.34 -7.09
C TYR A 184 0.21 -8.83 -5.65
N LEU A 185 -0.92 -9.03 -4.95
CA LEU A 185 -0.92 -9.52 -3.57
C LEU A 185 -0.95 -11.06 -3.53
N VAL A 186 0.17 -11.65 -3.95
CA VAL A 186 0.37 -13.10 -4.05
C VAL A 186 1.66 -13.53 -3.34
N ASN A 187 1.70 -14.74 -2.81
CA ASN A 187 2.84 -15.23 -2.00
C ASN A 187 4.18 -15.19 -2.76
N LYS A 188 4.17 -15.47 -4.06
CA LYS A 188 5.39 -15.38 -4.90
C LYS A 188 5.96 -13.96 -5.02
N ASN A 189 5.16 -12.96 -4.71
CA ASN A 189 5.50 -11.55 -4.74
C ASN A 189 5.54 -10.95 -3.33
N ARG A 190 5.64 -11.78 -2.28
CA ARG A 190 5.49 -11.39 -0.87
C ARG A 190 6.81 -11.50 -0.14
N THR A 191 7.17 -10.45 0.59
CA THR A 191 8.26 -10.45 1.56
C THR A 191 7.73 -10.03 2.92
N ILE A 192 7.98 -10.87 3.93
CA ILE A 192 7.55 -10.65 5.31
C ILE A 192 8.79 -10.38 6.17
N GLY A 193 8.73 -9.30 6.94
CA GLY A 193 9.69 -8.96 7.98
C GLY A 193 8.97 -8.86 9.32
N GLU A 194 9.46 -9.57 10.32
CA GLU A 194 8.92 -9.52 11.68
C GLU A 194 10.01 -9.23 12.71
N ILE A 195 9.69 -8.35 13.65
CA ILE A 195 10.42 -8.21 14.90
C ILE A 195 9.60 -8.92 15.97
N ILE A 196 10.22 -9.86 16.68
CA ILE A 196 9.66 -10.47 17.87
C ILE A 196 10.45 -10.03 19.11
N PRO A 197 9.79 -9.91 20.27
CA PRO A 197 10.49 -9.68 21.53
C PRO A 197 11.50 -10.81 21.78
N GLU A 198 12.70 -10.46 22.26
CA GLU A 198 13.55 -11.44 22.93
C GLU A 198 12.77 -12.05 24.09
N ASP A 199 12.78 -13.38 24.21
CA ASP A 199 12.30 -14.03 25.43
C ASP A 199 13.02 -13.35 26.60
N ALA A 200 12.26 -12.86 27.57
CA ALA A 200 12.83 -12.31 28.78
C ALA A 200 13.60 -13.45 29.46
N ALA A 201 14.91 -13.52 29.23
CA ALA A 201 15.80 -14.39 29.95
C ALA A 201 15.54 -14.14 31.45
N GLU A 202 15.09 -15.20 32.13
CA GLU A 202 14.96 -15.26 33.60
C GLU A 202 16.21 -14.77 34.31
#